data_AF-A0A4Q5R5M3-F1
#
_entry.id   AF-A0A4Q5R5M3-F1
#
_cell.length_a   1.000
_cell.length_b   1.000
_cell.length_c   1.000
_cell.angle_alpha   90.00
_cell.angle_beta   90.00
_cell.angle_gamma   90.00
#
_symmetry.space_group_name_H-M   'P 1'
#
loop_
_entity.id
_entity.type
_entity.pdbx_description
1 polymer ?
#
loop_
_entity_poly.entity_id
_entity_poly.type
_entity_poly.pdbx_seq_one_letter_code
_entity_poly.pdbx_strand_id
1 'polypeptide(L)'
;NLYMQDYGGPIGLRIASRRPELIHSLIIQNANAYKEGLGSQLAPLTGYFENPNIQNEEKVRFFLTLEATKWQYTFGSGDANKINPDSYITDQYYLDRKGNDEIQLALFRDYGNNYLKYDEWHSYFRTHQPAALIIWGKNDPMFILPGAVAYQKDLPDAAIVQLDGGHCLLEEHHQQVAALINRFILPSHGLSSTAENTVDNIAAVP
;
A
#
# COMPACT_ATOMS: atom_id res chain seq x y z
N ASN A 1 15.32 6.77 -3.07
CA ASN A 1 14.37 5.72 -2.63
C ASN A 1 13.05 6.39 -2.34
N LEU A 2 11.96 5.88 -2.89
CA LEU A 2 10.61 6.39 -2.65
C LEU A 2 9.82 5.30 -1.92
N TYR A 3 9.42 5.58 -0.67
CA TYR A 3 8.54 4.71 0.11
C TYR A 3 7.10 5.18 -0.02
N MET A 4 6.20 4.24 -0.30
CA MET A 4 4.79 4.52 -0.55
C MET A 4 3.90 3.46 0.07
N GLN A 5 2.86 3.91 0.78
CA GLN A 5 1.86 3.08 1.44
C GLN A 5 0.47 3.68 1.25
N ASP A 6 -0.52 2.82 1.00
CA ASP A 6 -1.93 3.21 0.88
C ASP A 6 -2.15 4.37 -0.13
N TYR A 7 -2.79 5.48 0.24
CA TYR A 7 -2.94 6.67 -0.62
C TYR A 7 -1.60 7.26 -1.09
N GLY A 8 -0.51 7.03 -0.34
CA GLY A 8 0.84 7.38 -0.76
C GLY A 8 1.27 6.68 -2.05
N GLY A 9 0.62 5.57 -2.41
CA GLY A 9 0.85 4.83 -3.64
C GLY A 9 0.63 5.66 -4.90
N PRO A 10 -0.63 6.03 -5.21
CA PRO A 10 -0.94 6.91 -6.33
C PRO A 10 -0.16 8.23 -6.33
N ILE A 11 0.09 8.82 -5.16
CA ILE A 11 0.87 10.06 -5.03
C ILE A 11 2.32 9.82 -5.48
N GLY A 12 2.95 8.78 -4.94
CA GLY A 12 4.32 8.38 -5.26
C GLY A 12 4.49 8.03 -6.74
N LEU A 13 3.57 7.28 -7.33
CA LEU A 13 3.64 6.90 -8.74
C LEU A 13 3.47 8.09 -9.69
N ARG A 14 2.69 9.10 -9.32
CA ARG A 14 2.63 10.36 -10.09
C ARG A 14 3.92 11.15 -10.02
N ILE A 15 4.62 11.12 -8.89
CA ILE A 15 5.95 11.75 -8.77
C ILE A 15 6.96 10.97 -9.62
N ALA A 16 6.97 9.64 -9.47
CA ALA A 16 7.91 8.75 -10.15
C ALA A 16 7.75 8.76 -11.67
N SER A 17 6.52 8.71 -12.19
CA SER A 17 6.27 8.75 -13.65
C SER A 17 6.64 10.08 -14.29
N ARG A 18 6.51 11.20 -13.55
CA ARG A 18 6.85 12.54 -14.05
C ARG A 18 8.33 12.86 -13.99
N ARG A 19 9.03 12.35 -12.99
CA ARG A 19 10.43 12.67 -12.68
C ARG A 19 11.25 11.38 -12.47
N PRO A 20 11.29 10.48 -13.46
CA PRO A 20 11.91 9.16 -13.31
C PRO A 20 13.38 9.24 -12.91
N GLU A 21 14.10 10.28 -13.35
CA GLU A 21 15.52 10.50 -13.06
C GLU A 21 15.84 10.75 -11.58
N LEU A 22 14.82 11.11 -10.78
CA LEU A 22 14.97 11.31 -9.33
C LEU A 22 14.73 10.02 -8.53
N ILE A 23 14.27 8.95 -9.18
CA ILE A 23 13.87 7.71 -8.52
C ILE A 23 14.99 6.69 -8.60
N HIS A 24 15.68 6.48 -7.49
CA HIS A 24 16.65 5.39 -7.36
C HIS A 24 15.99 4.01 -7.25
N SER A 25 14.97 3.90 -6.41
CA SER A 25 14.25 2.66 -6.13
C SER A 25 12.87 2.95 -5.55
N LEU A 26 11.97 1.97 -5.68
CA LEU A 26 10.61 1.98 -5.14
C LEU A 26 10.50 1.02 -3.96
N ILE A 27 9.90 1.46 -2.87
CA ILE A 27 9.50 0.62 -1.75
C ILE A 27 7.98 0.76 -1.60
N ILE A 28 7.26 -0.31 -1.90
CA ILE A 28 5.80 -0.30 -2.03
C ILE A 28 5.23 -1.18 -0.93
N GLN A 29 4.55 -0.58 0.05
CA GLN A 29 3.90 -1.30 1.13
C GLN A 29 2.37 -1.18 1.03
N ASN A 30 1.66 -2.27 0.74
CA ASN A 30 0.18 -2.24 0.65
C ASN A 30 -0.33 -1.03 -0.18
N ALA A 31 0.27 -0.80 -1.35
CA ALA A 31 -0.04 0.35 -2.22
C ALA A 31 -0.31 -0.17 -3.63
N ASN A 32 -1.60 -0.17 -4.02
CA ASN A 32 -2.05 -0.84 -5.21
C ASN A 32 -1.90 0.01 -6.50
N ALA A 33 -1.57 -0.66 -7.60
CA ALA A 33 -1.52 -0.08 -8.95
C ALA A 33 -2.17 -1.01 -10.01
N TYR A 34 -2.90 -2.04 -9.59
CA TYR A 34 -3.44 -3.08 -10.46
C TYR A 34 -4.90 -3.39 -10.13
N LYS A 35 -5.71 -3.74 -11.12
CA LYS A 35 -7.15 -4.03 -10.89
C LYS A 35 -7.33 -5.28 -10.03
N GLU A 36 -6.45 -6.26 -10.21
CA GLU A 36 -6.41 -7.52 -9.48
C GLU A 36 -6.11 -7.34 -8.00
N GLY A 37 -5.51 -6.20 -7.61
CA GLY A 37 -5.25 -5.84 -6.22
C GLY A 37 -6.42 -5.19 -5.50
N LEU A 38 -7.53 -4.87 -6.18
CA LEU A 38 -8.68 -4.24 -5.56
C LEU A 38 -9.53 -5.29 -4.84
N GLY A 39 -9.51 -5.26 -3.51
CA GLY A 39 -10.30 -6.14 -2.65
C GLY A 39 -11.79 -5.78 -2.63
N SER A 40 -12.63 -6.74 -2.23
CA SER A 40 -14.08 -6.57 -2.18
C SER A 40 -14.53 -5.50 -1.17
N GLN A 41 -13.72 -5.19 -0.16
CA GLN A 41 -14.04 -4.13 0.81
C GLN A 41 -14.00 -2.73 0.20
N LEU A 42 -13.37 -2.55 -0.98
CA LEU A 42 -13.41 -1.29 -1.71
C LEU A 42 -14.72 -1.10 -2.51
N ALA A 43 -15.63 -2.09 -2.53
CA ALA A 43 -16.87 -2.02 -3.31
C ALA A 43 -17.79 -0.81 -3.01
N PRO A 44 -17.88 -0.26 -1.78
CA PRO A 44 -18.58 0.99 -1.55
C PRO A 44 -17.86 2.20 -2.16
N LEU A 45 -16.52 2.25 -2.06
CA LEU A 45 -15.69 3.32 -2.63
C LEU A 45 -15.80 3.32 -4.17
N THR A 46 -15.47 2.18 -4.80
CA THR A 46 -16.39 1.50 -5.73
C THR A 46 -17.47 2.31 -6.42
N GLY A 47 -18.70 2.03 -5.97
CA GLY A 47 -19.90 2.69 -6.47
C GLY A 47 -19.93 4.20 -6.25
N TYR A 48 -19.24 4.74 -5.24
CA TYR A 48 -19.22 6.20 -5.01
C TYR A 48 -18.41 6.96 -6.07
N PHE A 49 -17.25 6.45 -6.50
CA PHE A 49 -16.51 7.08 -7.59
C PHE A 49 -17.24 6.94 -8.94
N GLU A 50 -17.91 5.81 -9.20
CA GLU A 50 -18.64 5.60 -10.46
C GLU A 50 -19.92 6.44 -10.54
N ASN A 51 -20.58 6.65 -9.40
CA ASN A 51 -21.83 7.37 -9.32
C ASN A 51 -21.93 8.13 -7.97
N PRO A 52 -21.40 9.37 -7.91
CA PRO A 52 -21.34 10.17 -6.68
C PRO A 52 -22.70 10.82 -6.37
N ASN A 53 -23.66 10.00 -5.96
CA ASN A 53 -24.97 10.43 -5.48
C ASN A 53 -25.09 10.24 -3.95
N ILE A 54 -26.16 10.77 -3.38
CA ILE A 54 -26.44 10.72 -1.93
C ILE A 54 -26.45 9.29 -1.41
N GLN A 55 -27.05 8.35 -2.14
CA GLN A 55 -27.17 6.95 -1.72
C GLN A 55 -25.83 6.21 -1.64
N ASN A 56 -24.87 6.55 -2.52
CA ASN A 56 -23.54 5.98 -2.48
C ASN A 56 -22.63 6.71 -1.48
N GLU A 57 -22.83 8.02 -1.29
CA GLU A 57 -22.14 8.78 -0.26
C GLU A 57 -22.43 8.23 1.14
N GLU A 58 -23.70 7.97 1.45
CA GLU A 58 -24.12 7.40 2.72
C GLU A 58 -23.40 6.08 3.05
N LYS A 59 -23.11 5.25 2.05
CA LYS A 59 -22.38 3.98 2.23
C LYS A 59 -20.91 4.20 2.56
N VAL A 60 -20.25 5.17 1.93
CA VAL A 60 -18.81 5.42 2.15
C VAL A 60 -18.54 6.20 3.43
N ARG A 61 -19.54 6.90 3.99
CA ARG A 61 -19.41 7.57 5.31
C ARG A 61 -19.08 6.61 6.45
N PHE A 62 -19.37 5.30 6.30
CA PHE A 62 -18.89 4.28 7.24
C PHE A 62 -17.37 4.35 7.45
N PHE A 63 -16.57 4.58 6.40
CA PHE A 63 -15.10 4.67 6.48
C PHE A 63 -14.59 5.85 7.31
N LEU A 64 -15.46 6.78 7.69
CA LEU A 64 -15.12 7.94 8.53
C LEU A 64 -15.45 7.70 10.02
N THR A 65 -15.96 6.52 10.37
CA THR A 65 -16.33 6.17 11.74
C THR A 65 -15.16 5.52 12.50
N LEU A 66 -15.14 5.67 13.83
CA LEU A 66 -14.16 4.99 14.69
C LEU A 66 -14.17 3.46 14.48
N GLU A 67 -15.34 2.88 14.22
CA GLU A 67 -15.47 1.45 13.94
C GLU A 67 -14.68 1.06 12.70
N ALA A 68 -14.86 1.78 11.58
CA ALA A 68 -14.13 1.52 10.35
C ALA A 68 -12.63 1.84 10.48
N THR A 69 -12.26 2.92 11.17
CA THR A 69 -10.86 3.26 11.43
C THR A 69 -10.20 2.15 12.24
N LYS A 70 -10.77 1.72 13.36
CA LYS A 70 -10.26 0.56 14.12
C LYS A 70 -10.19 -0.71 13.28
N TRP A 71 -11.20 -0.96 12.44
CA TRP A 71 -11.21 -2.11 11.53
C TRP A 71 -10.04 -2.09 10.54
N GLN A 72 -9.67 -0.93 9.97
CA GLN A 72 -8.51 -0.82 9.06
C GLN A 72 -7.19 -1.24 9.73
N TYR A 73 -7.03 -0.92 11.02
CA TYR A 73 -5.83 -1.29 11.77
C TYR A 73 -5.84 -2.77 12.16
N THR A 74 -7.00 -3.28 12.60
CA THR A 74 -7.12 -4.61 13.24
C THR A 74 -7.48 -5.76 12.31
N PHE A 75 -8.12 -5.50 11.17
CA PHE A 75 -8.54 -6.58 10.28
C PHE A 75 -7.34 -7.18 9.54
N GLY A 76 -7.21 -8.50 9.63
CA GLY A 76 -6.10 -9.24 9.02
C GLY A 76 -4.80 -9.20 9.84
N SER A 77 -4.77 -8.51 10.98
CA SER A 77 -3.64 -8.59 11.93
C SER A 77 -3.51 -10.00 12.51
N GLY A 78 -2.30 -10.40 12.88
CA GLY A 78 -2.04 -11.67 13.57
C GLY A 78 -2.66 -11.71 14.97
N ASP A 79 -2.55 -10.62 15.73
CA ASP A 79 -3.20 -10.45 17.03
C ASP A 79 -3.65 -8.98 17.25
N ALA A 80 -4.94 -8.75 17.05
CA ALA A 80 -5.55 -7.42 17.19
C ALA A 80 -5.38 -6.80 18.59
N ASN A 81 -5.10 -7.60 19.63
CA ASN A 81 -4.86 -7.09 20.98
C ASN A 81 -3.48 -6.45 21.15
N LYS A 82 -2.55 -6.68 20.21
CA LYS A 82 -1.21 -6.07 20.21
C LYS A 82 -1.17 -4.72 19.52
N ILE A 83 -2.23 -4.35 18.81
CA ILE A 83 -2.33 -3.05 18.14
C ILE A 83 -2.59 -1.99 19.19
N ASN A 84 -1.72 -0.98 19.24
CA ASN A 84 -1.86 0.10 20.19
C ASN A 84 -3.15 0.89 19.87
N PRO A 85 -4.10 1.01 20.82
CA PRO A 85 -5.30 1.81 20.60
C PRO A 85 -5.01 3.27 20.25
N ASP A 86 -3.87 3.82 20.69
CA ASP A 86 -3.47 5.18 20.35
C ASP A 86 -3.35 5.39 18.83
N SER A 87 -3.01 4.36 18.05
CA SER A 87 -2.86 4.46 16.59
C SER A 87 -4.18 4.87 15.92
N TYR A 88 -5.23 4.07 16.06
CA TYR A 88 -6.53 4.36 15.44
C TYR A 88 -7.32 5.44 16.18
N ILE A 89 -7.08 5.67 17.47
CA ILE A 89 -7.68 6.80 18.21
C ILE A 89 -7.12 8.13 17.72
N THR A 90 -5.80 8.22 17.51
CA THR A 90 -5.17 9.44 16.99
C THR A 90 -5.63 9.73 15.57
N ASP A 91 -5.70 8.70 14.73
CA ASP A 91 -6.22 8.81 13.37
C ASP A 91 -7.68 9.31 13.38
N GLN A 92 -8.55 8.68 14.16
CA GLN A 92 -9.93 9.10 14.29
C GLN A 92 -10.07 10.53 14.82
N TYR A 93 -9.24 10.94 15.79
CA TYR A 93 -9.25 12.31 16.31
C TYR A 93 -9.02 13.35 15.21
N TYR A 94 -8.10 13.07 14.27
CA TYR A 94 -7.89 13.95 13.12
C TYR A 94 -9.00 13.83 12.08
N LEU A 95 -9.57 12.64 11.89
CA LEU A 95 -10.73 12.42 11.03
C LEU A 95 -11.95 13.22 11.51
N ASP A 96 -12.19 13.31 12.82
CA ASP A 96 -13.32 13.99 13.46
C ASP A 96 -13.22 15.53 13.45
N ARG A 97 -12.14 16.10 12.91
CA ARG A 97 -12.02 17.56 12.76
C ARG A 97 -13.17 18.10 11.94
N LYS A 98 -13.79 19.19 12.41
CA LYS A 98 -14.91 19.85 11.72
C LYS A 98 -14.60 20.11 10.24
N GLY A 99 -15.45 19.60 9.35
CA GLY A 99 -15.35 19.74 7.89
C GLY A 99 -14.38 18.77 7.21
N ASN A 100 -13.67 17.93 7.97
CA ASN A 100 -12.76 16.94 7.38
C ASN A 100 -13.52 15.79 6.71
N ASP A 101 -14.74 15.48 7.15
CA ASP A 101 -15.59 14.48 6.51
C ASP A 101 -15.90 14.83 5.05
N GLU A 102 -16.26 16.09 4.77
CA GLU A 102 -16.48 16.58 3.40
C GLU A 102 -15.20 16.51 2.55
N ILE A 103 -14.03 16.77 3.16
CA ILE A 103 -12.73 16.65 2.49
C ILE A 103 -12.42 15.19 2.15
N GLN A 104 -12.63 14.26 3.10
CA GLN A 104 -12.41 12.83 2.86
C GLN A 104 -13.36 12.28 1.80
N LEU A 105 -14.63 12.70 1.78
CA LEU A 105 -15.57 12.34 0.72
C LEU A 105 -15.12 12.84 -0.65
N ALA A 106 -14.61 14.07 -0.72
CA ALA A 106 -14.03 14.59 -1.95
C ALA A 106 -12.82 13.75 -2.42
N LEU A 107 -11.96 13.31 -1.49
CA LEU A 107 -10.83 12.42 -1.78
C LEU A 107 -11.28 11.02 -2.23
N PHE A 108 -12.26 10.42 -1.57
CA PHE A 108 -12.82 9.11 -1.96
C PHE A 108 -13.39 9.15 -3.37
N ARG A 109 -14.11 10.22 -3.71
CA ARG A 109 -14.61 10.43 -5.07
C ARG A 109 -13.47 10.60 -6.08
N ASP A 110 -12.47 11.41 -5.75
CA ASP A 110 -11.34 11.68 -6.65
C ASP A 110 -10.43 10.45 -6.83
N TYR A 111 -10.38 9.53 -5.87
CA TYR A 111 -9.52 8.35 -5.94
C TYR A 111 -9.73 7.52 -7.21
N GLY A 112 -10.94 7.47 -7.76
CA GLY A 112 -11.23 6.79 -9.03
C GLY A 112 -10.39 7.29 -10.21
N ASN A 113 -9.93 8.55 -10.18
CA ASN A 113 -9.03 9.12 -11.19
C ASN A 113 -7.64 8.47 -11.21
N ASN A 114 -7.29 7.68 -10.19
CA ASN A 114 -6.06 6.91 -10.18
C ASN A 114 -6.11 5.73 -11.16
N TYR A 115 -7.29 5.13 -11.39
CA TYR A 115 -7.42 3.99 -12.30
C TYR A 115 -7.12 4.35 -13.76
N LEU A 116 -7.42 5.59 -14.14
CA LEU A 116 -7.10 6.16 -15.45
C LEU A 116 -5.58 6.32 -15.67
N LYS A 117 -4.76 6.15 -14.63
CA LYS A 117 -3.31 6.32 -14.66
C LYS A 117 -2.53 5.02 -14.62
N TYR A 118 -3.19 3.88 -14.49
CA TYR A 118 -2.50 2.59 -14.37
C TYR A 118 -1.64 2.30 -15.60
N ASP A 119 -2.15 2.49 -16.81
CA ASP A 119 -1.37 2.26 -18.04
C ASP A 119 -0.12 3.17 -18.12
N GLU A 120 -0.23 4.42 -17.65
CA GLU A 120 0.90 5.37 -17.56
C GLU A 120 1.96 4.85 -16.57
N TRP A 121 1.55 4.40 -15.38
CA TRP A 121 2.45 3.88 -14.36
C TRP A 121 3.10 2.57 -14.77
N HIS A 122 2.34 1.66 -15.39
CA HIS A 122 2.88 0.40 -15.92
C HIS A 122 3.86 0.66 -17.07
N SER A 123 3.61 1.67 -17.91
CA SER A 123 4.60 2.10 -18.90
C SER A 123 5.87 2.64 -18.23
N TYR A 124 5.75 3.45 -17.18
CA TYR A 124 6.89 3.92 -16.41
C TYR A 124 7.73 2.76 -15.86
N PHE A 125 7.09 1.75 -15.26
CA PHE A 125 7.74 0.54 -14.77
C PHE A 125 8.51 -0.17 -15.89
N ARG A 126 7.85 -0.52 -16.99
CA ARG A 126 8.46 -1.24 -18.12
C ARG A 126 9.63 -0.47 -18.75
N THR A 127 9.53 0.86 -18.83
CA THR A 127 10.57 1.69 -19.45
C THR A 127 11.79 1.90 -18.55
N HIS A 128 11.59 2.17 -17.25
CA HIS A 128 12.68 2.60 -16.37
C HIS A 128 13.23 1.49 -15.49
N GLN A 129 12.46 0.42 -15.27
CA GLN A 129 12.85 -0.73 -14.45
C GLN A 129 13.52 -0.33 -13.11
N PRO A 130 12.91 0.55 -12.30
CA PRO A 130 13.48 0.90 -11.00
C PRO A 130 13.57 -0.36 -10.14
N ALA A 131 14.66 -0.49 -9.36
CA ALA A 131 14.73 -1.51 -8.33
C ALA A 131 13.52 -1.37 -7.41
N ALA A 132 12.82 -2.47 -7.11
CA ALA A 132 11.58 -2.44 -6.37
C ALA A 132 11.55 -3.49 -5.26
N LEU A 133 11.20 -3.03 -4.05
CA LEU A 133 10.83 -3.87 -2.92
C LEU A 133 9.33 -3.69 -2.66
N ILE A 134 8.60 -4.79 -2.66
CA ILE A 134 7.16 -4.83 -2.45
C ILE A 134 6.92 -5.61 -1.16
N ILE A 135 6.29 -4.96 -0.19
CA ILE A 135 5.99 -5.51 1.12
C ILE A 135 4.47 -5.52 1.26
N TRP A 136 3.90 -6.65 1.65
CA TRP A 136 2.45 -6.79 1.66
C TRP A 136 1.96 -7.54 2.88
N GLY A 137 0.96 -6.96 3.57
CA GLY A 137 0.13 -7.71 4.48
C GLY A 137 -0.73 -8.71 3.70
N LYS A 138 -0.46 -10.00 3.85
CA LYS A 138 -1.14 -11.05 3.06
C LYS A 138 -2.65 -11.12 3.32
N ASN A 139 -3.12 -10.56 4.44
CA ASN A 139 -4.52 -10.55 4.86
C ASN A 139 -5.20 -9.19 4.65
N ASP A 140 -4.57 -8.23 3.95
CA ASP A 140 -5.17 -6.93 3.65
C ASP A 140 -6.46 -7.10 2.82
N PRO A 141 -7.61 -6.63 3.33
CA PRO A 141 -8.90 -6.83 2.68
C PRO A 141 -9.22 -5.74 1.64
N MET A 142 -8.48 -4.64 1.62
CA MET A 142 -8.65 -3.51 0.71
C MET A 142 -7.71 -3.65 -0.49
N PHE A 143 -6.43 -3.87 -0.23
CA PHE A 143 -5.43 -4.14 -1.26
C PHE A 143 -4.94 -5.56 -1.15
N ILE A 144 -5.57 -6.45 -1.90
CA ILE A 144 -5.36 -7.90 -1.78
C ILE A 144 -4.03 -8.33 -2.42
N LEU A 145 -3.49 -9.44 -1.93
CA LEU A 145 -2.19 -9.99 -2.33
C LEU A 145 -1.96 -10.11 -3.86
N PRO A 146 -2.96 -10.47 -4.71
CA PRO A 146 -2.77 -10.45 -6.15
C PRO A 146 -2.28 -9.12 -6.72
N GLY A 147 -2.57 -7.98 -6.06
CA GLY A 147 -2.03 -6.68 -6.41
C GLY A 147 -0.51 -6.57 -6.21
N ALA A 148 0.03 -7.18 -5.16
CA ALA A 148 1.46 -7.26 -4.92
C ALA A 148 2.16 -8.05 -6.03
N VAL A 149 1.60 -9.21 -6.36
CA VAL A 149 2.13 -10.11 -7.40
C VAL A 149 2.05 -9.48 -8.78
N ALA A 150 1.00 -8.68 -9.05
CA ALA A 150 0.81 -8.05 -10.35
C ALA A 150 1.93 -7.08 -10.73
N TYR A 151 2.66 -6.49 -9.78
CA TYR A 151 3.82 -5.66 -10.09
C TYR A 151 4.90 -6.39 -10.90
N GLN A 152 5.08 -7.71 -10.71
CA GLN A 152 6.07 -8.49 -11.46
C GLN A 152 5.75 -8.61 -12.96
N LYS A 153 4.55 -8.25 -13.40
CA LYS A 153 4.22 -8.14 -14.83
C LYS A 153 5.03 -7.06 -15.53
N ASP A 154 5.33 -5.97 -14.81
CA ASP A 154 6.02 -4.79 -15.35
C ASP A 154 7.38 -4.54 -14.70
N LEU A 155 7.64 -5.14 -13.54
CA LEU A 155 8.90 -5.12 -12.79
C LEU A 155 9.33 -6.57 -12.48
N PRO A 156 9.83 -7.34 -13.48
CA PRO A 156 10.13 -8.76 -13.32
C PRO A 156 11.11 -9.07 -12.19
N ASP A 157 12.04 -8.15 -11.90
CA ASP A 157 13.05 -8.29 -10.84
C ASP A 157 12.60 -7.73 -9.48
N ALA A 158 11.32 -7.33 -9.34
CA ALA A 158 10.80 -6.83 -8.06
C ALA A 158 10.84 -7.93 -6.99
N ALA A 159 11.42 -7.61 -5.83
CA ALA A 159 11.39 -8.45 -4.66
C ALA A 159 10.03 -8.31 -3.96
N ILE A 160 9.30 -9.41 -3.79
CA ILE A 160 8.00 -9.42 -3.09
C ILE A 160 8.14 -10.14 -1.75
N VAL A 161 7.71 -9.48 -0.69
CA VAL A 161 7.67 -10.01 0.67
C VAL A 161 6.25 -9.95 1.20
N GLN A 162 5.76 -11.09 1.66
CA GLN A 162 4.42 -11.22 2.22
C GLN A 162 4.55 -11.50 3.71
N LEU A 163 3.92 -10.68 4.53
CA LEU A 163 3.93 -10.79 5.98
C LEU A 163 2.53 -11.14 6.48
N ASP A 164 2.46 -11.83 7.63
CA ASP A 164 1.19 -12.20 8.26
C ASP A 164 0.56 -10.99 8.96
N GLY A 165 -0.08 -10.12 8.19
CA GLY A 165 -0.70 -8.91 8.68
C GLY A 165 -1.71 -8.33 7.69
N GLY A 166 -2.42 -7.30 8.16
CA GLY A 166 -3.46 -6.60 7.43
C GLY A 166 -2.94 -5.35 6.71
N HIS A 167 -3.83 -4.36 6.59
CA HIS A 167 -3.55 -3.11 5.88
C HIS A 167 -2.52 -2.23 6.62
N CYS A 168 -2.68 -2.06 7.94
CA CYS A 168 -1.74 -1.32 8.80
C CYS A 168 -0.58 -2.22 9.27
N LEU A 169 0.17 -2.78 8.32
CA LEU A 169 1.18 -3.81 8.56
C LEU A 169 2.23 -3.46 9.62
N LEU A 170 2.57 -2.17 9.76
CA LEU A 170 3.59 -1.70 10.68
C LEU A 170 3.20 -1.84 12.15
N GLU A 171 1.91 -1.95 12.48
CA GLU A 171 1.45 -2.12 13.87
C GLU A 171 2.04 -3.39 14.50
N GLU A 172 2.27 -4.43 13.71
CA GLU A 172 2.86 -5.70 14.17
C GLU A 172 4.28 -5.91 13.66
N HIS A 173 4.57 -5.47 12.43
CA HIS A 173 5.77 -5.88 11.70
C HIS A 173 6.77 -4.75 11.45
N HIS A 174 6.68 -3.61 12.13
CA HIS A 174 7.55 -2.45 11.90
C HIS A 174 9.05 -2.79 11.94
N GLN A 175 9.52 -3.62 12.87
CA GLN A 175 10.93 -4.02 12.95
C GLN A 175 11.36 -4.85 11.74
N GLN A 176 10.53 -5.83 11.35
CA GLN A 176 10.79 -6.68 10.19
C GLN A 176 10.79 -5.84 8.90
N VAL A 177 9.80 -4.98 8.71
CA VAL A 177 9.73 -4.06 7.57
C VAL A 177 10.94 -3.13 7.52
N ALA A 178 11.35 -2.53 8.63
CA ALA A 178 12.54 -1.69 8.68
C ALA A 178 13.81 -2.46 8.30
N ALA A 179 13.96 -3.71 8.75
CA ALA A 179 15.09 -4.57 8.39
C ALA A 179 15.10 -4.92 6.89
N LEU A 180 13.93 -5.22 6.31
CA LEU A 180 13.77 -5.47 4.87
C LEU A 180 14.18 -4.25 4.04
N ILE A 181 13.70 -3.06 4.44
CA ILE A 181 14.04 -1.81 3.77
C ILE A 181 15.54 -1.53 3.87
N ASN A 182 16.13 -1.66 5.07
CA ASN A 182 17.57 -1.44 5.26
C ASN A 182 18.41 -2.39 4.39
N ARG A 183 18.04 -3.68 4.32
CA ARG A 183 18.72 -4.66 3.46
C ARG A 183 18.61 -4.30 1.98
N PHE A 184 17.48 -3.74 1.57
CA PHE A 184 17.24 -3.35 0.18
C PHE A 184 17.98 -2.07 -0.24
N ILE A 185 18.07 -1.06 0.65
CA ILE A 185 18.67 0.24 0.32
C ILE A 185 20.16 0.33 0.62
N LEU A 186 20.69 -0.49 1.54
CA LEU A 186 22.10 -0.47 1.87
C LEU A 186 22.86 -1.35 0.88
N PRO A 187 24.02 -0.89 0.35
CA PRO A 187 24.91 -1.76 -0.42
C PRO A 187 25.22 -3.00 0.42
N SER A 188 25.16 -4.19 -0.19
CA SER A 188 25.73 -5.39 0.40
C SER A 188 27.19 -5.09 0.71
N HIS A 189 27.52 -4.88 1.99
CA HIS A 189 28.88 -4.66 2.44
C HIS A 189 29.73 -5.89 2.05
N GLY A 190 30.45 -5.80 0.93
CA GLY A 190 31.66 -6.60 0.65
C GLY A 190 31.62 -8.10 0.94
N LEU A 191 30.52 -8.80 0.68
CA LEU A 191 30.52 -10.26 0.64
C LEU A 191 30.62 -10.73 -0.81
N SER A 192 31.75 -11.37 -1.08
CA SER A 192 32.14 -12.08 -2.30
C SER A 192 30.97 -12.69 -3.07
N SER A 193 31.01 -12.53 -4.39
CA SER A 193 30.03 -12.95 -5.39
C SER A 193 29.90 -14.49 -5.55
N THR A 194 29.65 -15.21 -4.48
CA THR A 194 29.41 -16.67 -4.51
C THR A 194 28.44 -17.07 -3.40
N ALA A 195 27.17 -16.66 -3.53
CA ALA A 195 26.00 -17.37 -3.01
C ALA A 195 24.74 -16.61 -3.43
N GLU A 196 24.03 -17.19 -4.41
CA GLU A 196 22.56 -17.14 -4.59
C GLU A 196 21.83 -15.93 -3.99
N ASN A 197 21.72 -14.86 -4.78
CA ASN A 197 20.68 -13.85 -4.65
C ASN A 197 19.35 -14.41 -5.19
N THR A 198 18.81 -15.45 -4.58
CA THR A 198 17.42 -15.85 -4.79
C THR A 198 16.54 -15.26 -3.69
N VAL A 199 15.30 -14.98 -4.07
CA VAL A 199 14.19 -14.43 -3.28
C VAL A 199 13.96 -15.18 -1.95
N ASP A 200 14.50 -16.40 -1.82
CA ASP A 200 14.43 -17.26 -0.64
C ASP A 200 15.09 -16.66 0.62
N ASN A 201 16.12 -15.80 0.47
CA ASN A 201 16.80 -15.19 1.63
C ASN A 201 16.04 -14.02 2.28
N ILE A 202 14.90 -13.62 1.71
CA ILE A 202 14.01 -12.63 2.31
C ILE A 202 12.89 -13.31 3.11
N ALA A 203 12.54 -14.54 2.77
CA ALA A 203 11.50 -15.33 3.44
C ALA A 203 11.99 -16.08 4.70
N ALA A 204 13.31 -16.14 4.95
CA ALA A 204 13.91 -16.95 6.00
C ALA A 204 14.41 -16.12 7.20
N VAL A 205 13.52 -15.48 7.96
CA VAL A 205 13.75 -15.17 9.39
C VAL A 205 12.39 -15.24 10.12
N PRO A 206 12.30 -15.94 11.27
CA PRO A 206 11.07 -16.09 12.06
C PRO A 206 10.52 -14.78 12.63
#